data_AF-A0A3D1QDD7-F1
#
_entry.id   AF-A0A3D1QDD7-F1
#
_cell.length_a   1.000
_cell.length_b   1.000
_cell.length_c   1.000
_cell.angle_alpha   90.00
_cell.angle_beta   90.00
_cell.angle_gamma   90.00
#
_symmetry.space_group_name_H-M   'P 1'
#
loop_
_entity.id
_entity.type
_entity.pdbx_description
1 polymer ?
#
loop_
_entity_poly.entity_id
_entity_poly.type
_entity_poly.pdbx_seq_one_letter_code
_entity_poly.pdbx_strand_id
1 'polypeptide(L)'
;LDLTPNRGDCLGMINLAREISALTGKPVKIPEIVLREIPENIEDYIKVEIEDPVLCPRYTARLVKNCVIRPSPAWMQEALINSGIRPINNIVDVTNYVMLEANQPLHAFDYRLLGPEPRIVVRRARDGEIFTTLDELERRLDSNMLVITDGERPVALAGVMGG
;
A
#
# COMPACT_ATOMS: atom_id res chain seq x y z
N LEU A 1 -19.27 11.26 -5.15
CA LEU A 1 -19.78 10.17 -6.00
C LEU A 1 -20.44 9.18 -5.06
N ASP A 2 -21.68 8.79 -5.33
CA ASP A 2 -22.31 7.69 -4.62
C ASP A 2 -22.22 6.47 -5.54
N LEU A 3 -21.26 5.59 -5.27
CA LEU A 3 -20.94 4.45 -6.14
C LEU A 3 -21.63 3.19 -5.62
N THR A 4 -22.24 2.45 -6.53
CA THR A 4 -22.73 1.10 -6.24
C THR A 4 -21.58 0.10 -6.14
N PRO A 5 -21.73 -1.02 -5.41
CA PRO A 5 -20.63 -1.97 -5.17
C PRO A 5 -19.95 -2.55 -6.43
N ASN A 6 -20.66 -2.59 -7.54
CA ASN A 6 -20.13 -3.07 -8.83
C ASN A 6 -19.22 -2.06 -9.55
N ARG A 7 -19.08 -0.82 -9.04
CA ARG A 7 -18.25 0.24 -9.64
C ARG A 7 -17.03 0.61 -8.79
N GLY A 8 -16.48 -0.37 -8.07
CA GLY A 8 -15.25 -0.19 -7.29
C GLY A 8 -14.05 0.26 -8.13
N ASP A 9 -14.07 0.03 -9.46
CA ASP A 9 -13.09 0.59 -10.40
C ASP A 9 -12.99 2.11 -10.32
N CYS A 10 -14.12 2.81 -10.11
CA CYS A 10 -14.21 4.27 -10.09
C CYS A 10 -13.75 4.92 -8.78
N LEU A 11 -13.15 4.16 -7.87
CA LEU A 11 -12.52 4.70 -6.66
C LEU A 11 -11.15 5.35 -6.93
N GLY A 12 -10.58 5.15 -8.13
CA GLY A 12 -9.34 5.82 -8.57
C GLY A 12 -9.55 6.81 -9.71
N MET A 13 -8.75 7.88 -9.71
CA MET A 13 -8.83 8.97 -10.69
C MET A 13 -8.59 8.51 -12.13
N ILE A 14 -7.65 7.57 -12.37
CA ILE A 14 -7.37 7.04 -13.71
C ILE A 14 -8.61 6.35 -14.29
N ASN A 15 -9.33 5.56 -13.48
CA ASN A 15 -10.51 4.84 -13.95
C ASN A 15 -11.71 5.77 -14.13
N LEU A 16 -11.87 6.76 -13.24
CA LEU A 16 -12.87 7.81 -13.46
C LEU A 16 -12.60 8.61 -14.74
N ALA A 17 -11.34 8.92 -15.04
CA ALA A 17 -10.95 9.59 -16.27
C ALA A 17 -11.22 8.70 -17.51
N ARG A 18 -11.06 7.38 -17.40
CA ARG A 18 -11.46 6.42 -18.44
C ARG A 18 -12.98 6.41 -18.67
N GLU A 19 -13.79 6.47 -17.61
CA GLU A 19 -15.25 6.57 -17.73
C GLU A 19 -15.66 7.86 -18.46
N ILE A 20 -15.10 9.00 -18.07
CA ILE A 20 -15.35 10.29 -18.73
C ILE A 20 -14.88 10.26 -20.19
N SER A 21 -13.74 9.62 -20.47
CA SER A 21 -13.25 9.43 -21.83
C SER A 21 -14.24 8.63 -22.67
N ALA A 22 -14.80 7.54 -22.14
CA ALA A 22 -15.81 6.74 -22.83
C ALA A 22 -17.10 7.54 -23.11
N LEU A 23 -17.55 8.38 -22.17
CA LEU A 23 -18.75 9.20 -22.31
C LEU A 23 -18.59 10.38 -23.27
N THR A 24 -17.40 11.00 -23.30
CA THR A 24 -17.17 12.24 -24.04
C THR A 24 -16.44 12.05 -25.36
N GLY A 25 -15.87 10.86 -25.60
CA GLY A 25 -15.01 10.57 -26.74
C GLY A 25 -13.64 11.29 -26.69
N LYS A 26 -13.33 12.00 -25.60
CA LYS A 26 -12.04 12.68 -25.43
C LYS A 26 -10.97 11.67 -24.97
N PRO A 27 -9.73 11.76 -25.47
CA PRO A 27 -8.66 10.86 -25.03
C PRO A 27 -8.27 11.13 -23.58
N VAL A 28 -7.99 10.06 -22.83
CA VAL A 28 -7.41 10.15 -21.48
C VAL A 28 -5.89 10.23 -21.57
N LYS A 29 -5.29 11.13 -20.78
CA LYS A 29 -3.84 11.18 -20.57
C LYS A 29 -3.52 10.53 -19.22
N ILE A 30 -2.88 9.37 -19.26
CA ILE A 30 -2.42 8.66 -18.06
C ILE A 30 -0.98 9.13 -17.73
N PRO A 31 -0.61 9.28 -16.44
CA PRO A 31 0.76 9.58 -16.06
C PRO A 31 1.75 8.58 -16.61
N GLU A 32 2.85 9.06 -17.18
CA GLU A 32 3.96 8.22 -17.62
C GLU A 32 4.86 7.90 -16.41
N ILE A 33 5.15 6.62 -16.21
CA ILE A 33 5.99 6.15 -15.10
C ILE A 33 7.41 5.91 -15.64
N VAL A 34 8.30 6.86 -15.38
CA VAL A 34 9.72 6.72 -15.71
C VAL A 34 10.52 6.46 -14.43
N LEU A 35 11.15 5.30 -14.36
CA LEU A 35 11.93 4.88 -13.20
C LEU A 35 13.42 5.06 -13.47
N ARG A 36 14.13 5.55 -12.46
CA ARG A 36 15.60 5.55 -12.42
C ARG A 36 16.02 4.54 -11.36
N GLU A 37 16.48 3.39 -11.82
CA GLU A 37 16.89 2.30 -10.95
C GLU A 37 18.41 2.28 -10.77
N ILE A 38 18.84 1.81 -9.60
CA ILE A 38 20.23 1.49 -9.32
C ILE A 38 20.50 0.04 -9.73
N PRO A 39 21.75 -0.34 -10.08
CA PRO A 39 22.08 -1.69 -10.53
C PRO A 39 22.18 -2.69 -9.36
N GLU A 40 21.15 -2.73 -8.52
CA GLU A 40 21.04 -3.64 -7.37
C GLU A 40 19.73 -4.43 -7.48
N ASN A 41 19.75 -5.71 -7.09
CA ASN A 41 18.55 -6.54 -7.07
C ASN A 41 17.92 -6.52 -5.67
N ILE A 42 16.60 -6.33 -5.61
CA ILE A 42 15.85 -6.37 -4.35
C ILE A 42 15.97 -7.74 -3.63
N GLU A 43 16.14 -8.83 -4.39
CA GLU A 43 16.28 -10.18 -3.85
C GLU A 43 17.54 -10.36 -2.98
N ASP A 44 18.54 -9.49 -3.16
CA ASP A 44 19.74 -9.44 -2.31
C ASP A 44 19.47 -8.81 -0.93
N TYR A 45 18.31 -8.17 -0.75
CA TYR A 45 17.94 -7.43 0.46
C TYR A 45 16.78 -8.05 1.22
N ILE A 46 15.76 -8.53 0.52
CA ILE A 46 14.53 -8.99 1.16
C ILE A 46 13.91 -10.16 0.40
N LYS A 47 13.46 -11.17 1.16
CA LYS A 47 12.67 -12.27 0.63
C LYS A 47 11.18 -11.99 0.80
N VAL A 48 10.38 -12.35 -0.18
CA VAL A 48 8.92 -12.22 -0.14
C VAL A 48 8.31 -13.59 -0.37
N GLU A 49 7.48 -14.05 0.56
CA GLU A 49 6.83 -15.35 0.53
C GLU A 49 5.33 -15.18 0.77
N ILE A 50 4.53 -15.98 0.05
CA ILE A 50 3.08 -16.03 0.17
C ILE A 50 2.71 -17.46 0.57
N GLU A 51 2.29 -17.65 1.81
CA GLU A 51 1.87 -18.97 2.31
C GLU A 51 0.40 -19.27 2.00
N ASP A 52 -0.45 -18.24 1.89
CA ASP A 52 -1.85 -18.38 1.48
C ASP A 52 -2.12 -17.66 0.15
N PRO A 53 -1.89 -18.34 -1.00
CA PRO A 53 -2.15 -17.76 -2.32
C PRO A 53 -3.66 -17.64 -2.64
N VAL A 54 -4.54 -18.23 -1.82
CA VAL A 54 -6.00 -18.11 -2.01
C VAL A 54 -6.46 -16.75 -1.51
N LEU A 55 -5.98 -16.32 -0.33
CA LEU A 55 -6.29 -15.00 0.22
C LEU A 55 -5.40 -13.89 -0.33
N CYS A 56 -4.16 -14.20 -0.72
CA CYS A 56 -3.24 -13.24 -1.33
C CYS A 56 -2.64 -13.82 -2.61
N PRO A 57 -3.31 -13.66 -3.77
CA PRO A 57 -2.81 -14.22 -5.02
C PRO A 57 -1.54 -13.51 -5.52
N ARG A 58 -1.23 -12.32 -5.01
CA ARG A 58 -0.06 -11.54 -5.41
C ARG A 58 0.38 -10.59 -4.31
N TYR A 59 1.68 -10.58 -4.05
CA TYR A 59 2.36 -9.59 -3.22
C TYR A 59 3.65 -9.16 -3.94
N THR A 60 3.90 -7.86 -4.03
CA THR A 60 5.09 -7.31 -4.67
C THR A 60 5.70 -6.24 -3.80
N ALA A 61 7.03 -6.21 -3.71
CA ALA A 61 7.77 -5.20 -2.96
C ALA A 61 8.76 -4.47 -3.89
N ARG A 62 9.07 -3.22 -3.52
CA ARG A 62 10.22 -2.47 -4.06
C ARG A 62 10.96 -1.83 -2.89
N LEU A 63 12.28 -1.80 -2.97
CA LEU A 63 13.13 -1.14 -1.98
C LEU A 63 13.58 0.22 -2.53
N VAL A 64 13.28 1.29 -1.79
CA VAL A 64 13.75 2.64 -2.10
C VAL A 64 14.70 3.06 -1.00
N LYS A 65 15.95 3.37 -1.38
CA LYS A 65 17.02 3.74 -0.44
C LYS A 65 17.19 5.24 -0.34
N ASN A 66 17.76 5.69 0.77
CA ASN A 66 18.12 7.09 1.03
C ASN A 66 16.91 8.05 0.99
N CYS A 67 15.73 7.55 1.36
CA CYS A 67 14.55 8.38 1.54
C CYS A 67 14.74 9.35 2.71
N VAL A 68 14.48 10.64 2.47
CA VAL A 68 14.44 11.66 3.52
C VAL A 68 12.98 12.00 3.79
N ILE A 69 12.54 11.79 5.04
CA ILE A 69 11.19 12.13 5.48
C ILE A 69 11.09 13.65 5.59
N ARG A 70 10.11 14.24 4.90
CA ARG A 70 9.85 15.68 4.88
C ARG A 70 8.39 15.95 4.47
N PRO A 71 7.89 17.19 4.61
CA PRO A 71 6.60 17.55 4.05
C PRO A 71 6.52 17.27 2.54
N SER A 72 5.34 16.85 2.09
CA SER A 72 5.07 16.63 0.66
C SER A 72 5.04 17.94 -0.13
N PRO A 73 5.22 17.93 -1.45
CA PRO A 73 4.98 19.10 -2.29
C PRO A 73 3.55 19.65 -2.11
N ALA A 74 3.37 20.96 -2.22
CA ALA A 74 2.09 21.64 -1.99
C ALA A 74 0.94 21.05 -2.82
N TRP A 75 1.17 20.73 -4.09
CA TRP A 75 0.16 20.16 -4.99
C TRP A 75 -0.35 18.79 -4.51
N MET A 76 0.52 17.98 -3.89
CA MET A 76 0.14 16.66 -3.39
C MET A 76 -0.66 16.80 -2.09
N GLN A 77 -0.23 17.72 -1.21
CA GLN A 77 -0.97 18.04 0.00
C GLN A 77 -2.38 18.55 -0.33
N GLU A 78 -2.50 19.46 -1.31
CA GLU A 78 -3.78 20.01 -1.76
C GLU A 78 -4.68 18.92 -2.36
N ALA A 79 -4.14 18.04 -3.20
CA ALA A 79 -4.90 16.92 -3.77
C ALA A 79 -5.44 15.98 -2.69
N LEU A 80 -4.65 15.68 -1.66
CA LEU A 80 -5.07 14.86 -0.54
C LEU A 80 -6.16 15.56 0.30
N ILE A 81 -5.97 16.84 0.63
CA ILE A 81 -6.94 17.64 1.41
C ILE A 81 -8.29 17.70 0.68
N ASN A 82 -8.27 17.97 -0.62
CA ASN A 82 -9.48 18.03 -1.45
C ASN A 82 -10.18 16.67 -1.58
N SER A 83 -9.49 15.58 -1.24
CA SER A 83 -10.02 14.21 -1.19
C SER A 83 -10.38 13.76 0.23
N GLY A 84 -10.34 14.66 1.22
CA GLY A 84 -10.65 14.36 2.63
C GLY A 84 -9.54 13.64 3.39
N ILE A 85 -8.32 13.58 2.85
CA ILE A 85 -7.17 12.95 3.49
C ILE A 85 -6.24 14.02 4.07
N ARG A 86 -5.91 13.90 5.36
CA ARG A 86 -4.94 14.79 6.02
C ARG A 86 -3.50 14.42 5.59
N PRO A 87 -2.71 15.36 5.03
CA PRO A 87 -1.30 15.12 4.74
C PRO A 87 -0.48 14.89 6.01
N ILE A 88 0.55 14.04 5.92
CA ILE A 88 1.41 13.62 7.03
C ILE A 88 2.89 13.88 6.68
N ASN A 89 3.42 13.18 5.68
CA ASN A 89 4.78 13.35 5.16
C ASN A 89 4.88 12.71 3.76
N ASN A 90 5.96 13.00 3.04
CA ASN A 90 6.18 12.55 1.66
C ASN A 90 6.10 11.04 1.42
N ILE A 91 6.32 10.18 2.43
CA ILE A 91 6.22 8.73 2.29
C ILE A 91 4.77 8.25 2.48
N VAL A 92 4.09 8.74 3.53
CA VAL A 92 2.68 8.40 3.79
C VAL A 92 1.75 9.03 2.75
N ASP A 93 2.08 10.25 2.32
CA ASP A 93 1.26 10.98 1.38
C ASP A 93 1.34 10.39 -0.03
N VAL A 94 2.50 9.88 -0.45
CA VAL A 94 2.62 9.26 -1.78
C VAL A 94 1.85 7.94 -1.86
N THR A 95 1.80 7.14 -0.79
CA THR A 95 0.99 5.90 -0.79
C THR A 95 -0.50 6.22 -0.86
N ASN A 96 -0.97 7.24 -0.15
CA ASN A 96 -2.35 7.74 -0.24
C ASN A 96 -2.65 8.36 -1.60
N TYR A 97 -1.73 9.14 -2.15
CA TYR A 97 -1.91 9.78 -3.45
C TYR A 97 -2.04 8.75 -4.57
N VAL A 98 -1.17 7.74 -4.59
CA VAL A 98 -1.24 6.65 -5.58
C VAL A 98 -2.50 5.79 -5.38
N MET A 99 -2.95 5.59 -4.13
CA MET A 99 -4.24 4.95 -3.87
C MET A 99 -5.40 5.71 -4.52
N LEU A 100 -5.45 7.03 -4.36
CA LEU A 100 -6.46 7.88 -5.03
C LEU A 100 -6.28 7.93 -6.55
N GLU A 101 -5.05 7.93 -7.06
CA GLU A 101 -4.77 8.04 -8.49
C GLU A 101 -5.11 6.75 -9.24
N ALA A 102 -4.60 5.61 -8.77
CA ALA A 102 -4.60 4.34 -9.47
C ALA A 102 -5.56 3.30 -8.88
N ASN A 103 -6.27 3.61 -7.79
CA ASN A 103 -7.08 2.65 -7.02
C ASN A 103 -6.26 1.46 -6.49
N GLN A 104 -4.99 1.70 -6.17
CA GLN A 104 -4.08 0.67 -5.65
C GLN A 104 -3.57 1.09 -4.27
N PRO A 105 -4.09 0.49 -3.19
CA PRO A 105 -3.53 0.69 -1.86
C PRO A 105 -2.07 0.22 -1.83
N LEU A 106 -1.22 1.04 -1.21
CA LEU A 106 0.19 0.75 -0.98
C LEU A 106 0.50 0.87 0.50
N HIS A 107 1.51 0.14 0.94
CA HIS A 107 2.03 0.23 2.30
C HIS A 107 3.55 0.37 2.25
N ALA A 108 4.11 1.16 3.15
CA ALA A 108 5.56 1.37 3.26
C ALA A 108 6.03 0.85 4.61
N PHE A 109 6.96 -0.10 4.58
CA PHE A 109 7.65 -0.59 5.78
C PHE A 109 9.02 0.08 5.89
N ASP A 110 9.42 0.43 7.12
CA ASP A 110 10.81 0.81 7.36
C ASP A 110 11.67 -0.45 7.33
N TYR A 111 12.47 -0.60 6.27
CA TYR A 111 13.34 -1.76 6.06
C TYR A 111 14.24 -2.06 7.26
N ARG A 112 14.66 -1.03 8.02
CA ARG A 112 15.54 -1.17 9.19
C ARG A 112 14.87 -1.90 10.35
N LEU A 113 13.55 -1.99 10.35
CA LEU A 113 12.76 -2.62 11.41
C LEU A 113 12.41 -4.09 11.11
N LEU A 114 12.75 -4.60 9.92
CA LEU A 114 12.46 -5.99 9.50
C LEU A 114 13.44 -7.03 10.08
N GLY A 115 14.20 -6.67 11.12
CA GLY A 115 15.14 -7.57 11.78
C GLY A 115 16.44 -7.83 11.00
N PRO A 116 17.28 -8.74 11.50
CA PRO A 116 18.60 -9.04 10.91
C PRO A 116 18.53 -9.85 9.61
N GLU A 117 17.45 -10.60 9.38
CA GLU A 117 17.18 -11.36 8.16
C GLU A 117 15.87 -10.87 7.52
N PRO A 118 15.91 -9.76 6.75
CA PRO A 118 14.69 -9.14 6.25
C PRO A 118 13.90 -10.08 5.33
N ARG A 119 12.66 -10.34 5.71
CA ARG A 119 11.69 -11.09 4.91
C ARG A 119 10.30 -10.55 5.14
N ILE A 120 9.43 -10.77 4.16
CA ILE A 120 8.00 -10.54 4.25
C ILE A 120 7.33 -11.87 3.99
N VAL A 121 6.58 -12.36 4.98
CA VAL A 121 5.77 -13.57 4.84
C VAL A 121 4.30 -13.18 5.00
N VAL A 122 3.52 -13.42 3.95
CA VAL A 122 2.07 -13.22 3.94
C VAL A 122 1.40 -14.54 4.29
N ARG A 123 0.80 -14.60 5.48
CA ARG A 123 0.18 -15.81 6.02
C ARG A 123 -1.10 -15.52 6.77
N ARG A 124 -1.88 -16.55 7.05
CA ARG A 124 -3.00 -16.45 8.00
C ARG A 124 -2.48 -16.13 9.40
N ALA A 125 -3.29 -15.38 10.15
CA ALA A 125 -3.06 -15.24 11.58
C ALA A 125 -3.26 -16.58 12.28
N ARG A 126 -2.58 -16.78 13.40
CA ARG A 126 -2.85 -17.91 14.30
C ARG A 126 -4.10 -17.60 15.12
N ASP A 127 -4.88 -18.61 15.48
CA ASP A 127 -6.07 -18.39 16.28
C ASP A 127 -5.72 -17.82 17.66
N GLY A 128 -6.24 -16.62 17.96
CA GLY A 128 -5.92 -15.88 19.16
C GLY A 128 -4.58 -15.13 19.12
N GLU A 129 -3.92 -15.01 17.97
CA GLU A 129 -2.72 -14.20 17.80
C GLU A 129 -3.01 -12.74 18.18
N ILE A 130 -2.15 -12.12 18.99
CA ILE A 130 -2.30 -10.73 19.42
C ILE A 130 -1.42 -9.85 18.55
N PHE A 131 -2.00 -8.77 18.04
CA PHE A 131 -1.30 -7.76 17.26
C PHE A 131 -1.73 -6.36 17.68
N THR A 132 -0.77 -5.48 17.93
CA THR A 132 -1.02 -4.07 18.23
C THR A 132 -0.97 -3.27 16.94
N THR A 133 -2.03 -2.56 16.61
CA THR A 133 -2.06 -1.70 15.41
C THR A 133 -1.53 -0.30 15.68
N LEU A 134 -1.33 0.50 14.63
CA LEU A 134 -0.80 1.87 14.70
C LEU A 134 -1.62 2.85 15.58
N ASP A 135 -2.86 2.50 15.93
CA ASP A 135 -3.69 3.22 16.90
C ASP A 135 -3.46 2.78 18.36
N GLU A 136 -2.41 1.98 18.60
CA GLU A 136 -2.00 1.44 19.90
C GLU A 136 -3.01 0.47 20.53
N LEU A 137 -3.97 -0.02 19.75
CA LEU A 137 -4.95 -0.98 20.22
C LEU A 137 -4.50 -2.42 19.97
N GLU A 138 -4.58 -3.26 21.01
CA GLU A 138 -4.39 -4.70 20.89
C GLU A 138 -5.59 -5.35 20.21
N ARG A 139 -5.32 -6.18 19.20
CA ARG A 139 -6.31 -6.93 18.45
C ARG A 139 -6.02 -8.42 18.59
N ARG A 140 -7.05 -9.18 18.96
CA ARG A 140 -7.03 -10.64 18.92
C ARG A 140 -7.50 -11.10 17.55
N LEU A 141 -6.61 -11.76 16.81
CA LEU A 141 -6.84 -12.22 15.45
C LEU A 141 -7.36 -13.65 15.45
N ASP A 142 -8.15 -14.00 14.43
CA ASP A 142 -8.58 -15.37 14.16
C ASP A 142 -7.92 -15.91 12.89
N SER A 143 -8.02 -17.21 12.68
CA SER A 143 -7.39 -17.91 11.55
C SER A 143 -7.97 -17.59 10.16
N ASN A 144 -9.02 -16.77 10.06
CA ASN A 144 -9.53 -16.24 8.80
C ASN A 144 -8.87 -14.92 8.39
N MET A 145 -8.17 -14.25 9.33
CA MET A 145 -7.46 -13.02 9.06
C MET A 145 -6.10 -13.29 8.43
N LEU A 146 -5.63 -12.34 7.61
CA LEU A 146 -4.34 -12.40 6.95
C LEU A 146 -3.40 -11.35 7.55
N VAL A 147 -2.16 -11.73 7.83
CA VAL A 147 -1.13 -10.86 8.38
C VAL A 147 0.09 -10.82 7.46
N ILE A 148 0.76 -9.68 7.47
CA ILE A 148 2.10 -9.50 6.89
C ILE A 148 3.07 -9.60 8.07
N THR A 149 4.12 -10.41 7.94
CA THR A 149 5.09 -10.64 9.01
C THR A 149 6.52 -10.40 8.53
N ASP A 150 7.42 -10.10 9.46
CA ASP A 150 8.89 -10.13 9.23
C ASP A 150 9.45 -11.57 9.24
N GLY A 151 8.56 -12.57 9.15
CA GLY A 151 8.79 -14.00 9.29
C GLY A 151 8.86 -14.50 10.73
N GLU A 152 8.88 -13.62 11.72
CA GLU A 152 8.71 -13.99 13.13
C GLU A 152 7.44 -13.37 13.72
N ARG A 153 7.25 -12.07 13.56
CA ARG A 153 6.20 -11.27 14.17
C ARG A 153 5.32 -10.61 13.11
N PRO A 154 4.01 -10.47 13.35
CA PRO A 154 3.15 -9.63 12.52
C PRO A 154 3.64 -8.17 12.55
N VAL A 155 3.70 -7.56 11.36
CA VAL A 155 4.04 -6.14 11.15
C VAL A 155 2.87 -5.37 10.53
N ALA A 156 1.86 -6.06 10.02
CA ALA A 156 0.59 -5.45 9.59
C ALA A 156 -0.54 -6.48 9.54
N LEU A 157 -1.77 -6.00 9.74
CA LEU A 157 -2.98 -6.69 9.32
C LEU A 157 -3.19 -6.44 7.83
N ALA A 158 -3.08 -7.49 7.02
CA ALA A 158 -2.91 -7.38 5.58
C ALA A 158 -4.10 -6.67 4.91
N GLY A 159 -3.80 -5.56 4.21
CA GLY A 159 -4.81 -4.77 3.51
C GLY A 159 -5.73 -3.93 4.41
N VAL A 160 -5.50 -3.91 5.73
CA VAL A 160 -6.35 -3.20 6.70
C VAL A 160 -5.58 -2.11 7.44
N MET A 161 -4.54 -2.47 8.19
CA MET A 161 -3.81 -1.52 9.05
C MET A 161 -2.41 -2.03 9.38
N GLY A 162 -1.43 -1.12 9.44
CA GLY A 162 -0.10 -1.42 9.98
C GLY A 162 -0.09 -1.55 11.51
N GLY A 163 1.06 -1.92 12.06
CA GLY A 163 1.36 -1.88 13.50
C GLY A 163 2.82 -1.54 13.77
#